data_AF-A0AB40CRW3-F1
#
_entry.id   AF-A0AB40CRW3-F1
#
_cell.length_a   1.000
_cell.length_b   1.000
_cell.length_c   1.000
_cell.angle_alpha   90.00
_cell.angle_beta   90.00
_cell.angle_gamma   90.00
#
_symmetry.space_group_name_H-M   'P 1'
#
loop_
_entity.id
_entity.type
_entity.pdbx_description
1 polymer ?
#
loop_
_entity_poly.entity_id
_entity_poly.type
_entity_poly.pdbx_seq_one_letter_code
_entity_poly.pdbx_strand_id
1 'polypeptide(L)'
;MGKRGCRTVLDQYTLELERVASILLVSLANDLGTEQVADMFKEGLQTVRINYYPPCHHADKVLGLSPHSDAEGLTLLLQINEAEGLQLKKNGQWMPIKPLPNVFIVNNGDDTLEIMSNGKYKSIEHRAVINPQKECMPIATFVMPWLDVTIVNRSNSEACGRE
;
A
#
# COMPACT_ATOMS: atom_id res chain seq x y z
N MET A 1 -33.69 3.69 4.65
CA MET A 1 -32.56 3.07 3.92
C MET A 1 -32.05 1.90 4.74
N GLY A 2 -32.22 0.67 4.25
CA GLY A 2 -31.77 -0.53 4.97
C GLY A 2 -30.25 -0.52 5.09
N LYS A 3 -29.72 -0.80 6.29
CA LYS A 3 -28.29 -0.96 6.51
C LYS A 3 -27.81 -2.13 5.63
N ARG A 4 -27.03 -1.86 4.58
CA ARG A 4 -26.29 -2.91 3.87
C ARG A 4 -25.37 -3.61 4.88
N GLY A 5 -25.32 -4.94 4.85
CA GLY A 5 -24.45 -5.71 5.73
C GLY A 5 -22.98 -5.38 5.47
N CYS A 6 -22.14 -5.45 6.51
CA CYS A 6 -20.70 -5.16 6.42
C CYS A 6 -20.02 -5.95 5.29
N ARG A 7 -20.39 -7.23 5.14
CA ARG A 7 -19.89 -8.09 4.05
C ARG A 7 -20.19 -7.51 2.67
N THR A 8 -21.45 -7.15 2.40
CA THR A 8 -21.84 -6.58 1.10
C THR A 8 -21.12 -5.26 0.79
N VAL A 9 -20.88 -4.43 1.81
CA VAL A 9 -20.12 -3.18 1.62
C VAL A 9 -18.65 -3.48 1.32
N LEU A 10 -18.04 -4.42 2.03
CA LEU A 10 -16.66 -4.83 1.78
C LEU A 10 -16.50 -5.49 0.40
N ASP A 11 -17.42 -6.36 -0.01
CA ASP A 11 -17.40 -6.99 -1.34
C ASP A 11 -17.45 -5.93 -2.45
N GLN A 12 -18.29 -4.90 -2.31
CA GLN A 12 -18.35 -3.78 -3.25
C GLN A 12 -17.07 -2.94 -3.21
N TYR A 13 -16.54 -2.68 -2.03
CA TYR A 13 -15.30 -1.92 -1.85
C TYR A 13 -14.10 -2.61 -2.49
N THR A 14 -13.95 -3.92 -2.30
CA THR A 14 -12.85 -4.68 -2.89
C THR A 14 -12.92 -4.70 -4.42
N LEU A 15 -14.11 -4.92 -4.98
CA LEU A 15 -14.32 -4.89 -6.45
C LEU A 15 -13.96 -3.54 -7.08
N GLU A 16 -14.33 -2.44 -6.43
CA GLU A 16 -13.96 -1.11 -6.94
C GLU A 16 -12.46 -0.83 -6.77
N LEU A 17 -11.83 -1.29 -5.67
CA LEU A 17 -10.39 -1.12 -5.50
C LEU A 17 -9.54 -2.01 -6.40
N GLU A 18 -10.04 -3.18 -6.79
CA GLU A 18 -9.41 -4.02 -7.81
C GLU A 18 -9.32 -3.25 -9.14
N ARG A 19 -10.41 -2.58 -9.53
CA ARG A 19 -10.45 -1.72 -10.74
C ARG A 19 -9.46 -0.56 -10.65
N VAL A 20 -9.43 0.15 -9.53
CA VAL A 20 -8.50 1.27 -9.32
C VAL A 20 -7.05 0.77 -9.36
N ALA A 21 -6.74 -0.33 -8.68
CA ALA A 21 -5.41 -0.92 -8.68
C ALA A 21 -4.99 -1.33 -10.10
N SER A 22 -5.87 -1.96 -10.88
CA SER A 22 -5.59 -2.32 -12.27
C SER A 22 -5.20 -1.11 -13.13
N ILE A 23 -5.95 0.01 -13.01
CA ILE A 23 -5.64 1.25 -13.73
C ILE A 23 -4.26 1.80 -13.34
N LEU A 24 -3.94 1.79 -12.03
CA LEU A 24 -2.65 2.25 -11.51
C LEU A 24 -1.51 1.36 -12.00
N LEU A 25 -1.67 0.04 -11.95
CA LEU A 25 -0.67 -0.93 -12.40
C LEU A 25 -0.39 -0.82 -13.90
N VAL A 26 -1.42 -0.64 -14.73
CA VAL A 26 -1.25 -0.37 -16.17
C VAL A 26 -0.52 0.96 -16.40
N SER A 27 -0.82 1.99 -15.61
CA SER A 27 -0.14 3.28 -15.73
C SER A 27 1.35 3.18 -15.35
N LEU A 28 1.66 2.44 -14.28
CA LEU A 28 3.04 2.17 -13.85
C LEU A 28 3.80 1.32 -14.87
N ALA A 29 3.15 0.30 -15.43
CA ALA A 29 3.68 -0.55 -16.51
C ALA A 29 4.07 0.31 -17.74
N ASN A 30 3.19 1.22 -18.15
CA ASN A 30 3.43 2.15 -19.25
C ASN A 30 4.61 3.09 -18.98
N ASP A 31 4.70 3.67 -17.77
CA ASP A 31 5.82 4.55 -17.40
C ASP A 31 7.17 3.80 -17.35
N LEU A 32 7.14 2.51 -17.00
CA LEU A 32 8.33 1.64 -17.02
C LEU A 32 8.63 1.07 -18.41
N GLY A 33 7.76 1.27 -19.40
CA GLY A 33 7.90 0.71 -20.74
C GLY A 33 7.82 -0.81 -20.77
N THR A 34 7.11 -1.44 -19.83
CA THR A 34 6.99 -2.90 -19.75
C THR A 34 5.60 -3.34 -19.28
N GLU A 35 4.97 -4.23 -20.05
CA GLU A 35 3.67 -4.83 -19.70
C GLU A 35 3.77 -5.85 -18.55
N GLN A 36 5.00 -6.34 -18.25
CA GLN A 36 5.24 -7.37 -17.24
C GLN A 36 4.68 -6.97 -15.88
N VAL A 37 4.77 -5.69 -15.50
CA VAL A 37 4.22 -5.21 -14.24
C VAL A 37 2.72 -5.42 -14.17
N ALA A 38 1.94 -5.05 -15.20
CA ALA A 38 0.50 -5.24 -15.16
C ALA A 38 0.10 -6.73 -15.25
N ASP A 39 0.84 -7.51 -16.04
CA ASP A 39 0.56 -8.93 -16.25
C ASP A 39 0.68 -9.77 -14.98
N MET A 40 1.65 -9.49 -14.11
CA MET A 40 1.87 -10.25 -12.87
C MET A 40 0.69 -10.17 -11.88
N PHE A 41 -0.15 -9.14 -11.97
CA PHE A 41 -1.26 -8.92 -11.05
C PHE A 41 -2.62 -9.36 -11.62
N LYS A 42 -2.71 -9.85 -12.87
CA LYS A 42 -3.99 -10.27 -13.47
C LYS A 42 -4.68 -11.38 -12.67
N GLU A 43 -3.90 -12.32 -12.14
CA GLU A 43 -4.35 -13.40 -11.24
C GLU A 43 -3.85 -13.17 -9.81
N GLY A 44 -3.62 -11.90 -9.47
CA GLY A 44 -3.09 -11.49 -8.17
C GLY A 44 -4.07 -11.70 -7.02
N LEU A 45 -3.58 -11.50 -5.80
CA LEU A 45 -4.41 -11.53 -4.61
C LEU A 45 -4.67 -10.12 -4.10
N GLN A 46 -5.87 -9.91 -3.58
CA GLN A 46 -6.26 -8.69 -2.88
C GLN A 46 -6.61 -9.02 -1.44
N THR A 47 -6.03 -8.30 -0.48
CA THR A 47 -6.35 -8.44 0.94
C THR A 47 -6.72 -7.10 1.55
N VAL A 48 -7.60 -7.11 2.55
CA VAL A 48 -8.03 -5.90 3.26
C VAL A 48 -7.70 -6.03 4.74
N ARG A 49 -7.02 -5.02 5.28
CA ARG A 49 -6.72 -4.87 6.70
C ARG A 49 -7.41 -3.63 7.25
N ILE A 50 -8.40 -3.85 8.11
CA ILE A 50 -9.08 -2.78 8.84
C ILE A 50 -8.35 -2.60 10.16
N ASN A 51 -7.72 -1.44 10.37
CA ASN A 51 -6.98 -1.14 11.58
C ASN A 51 -7.79 -0.24 12.50
N TYR A 52 -7.63 -0.44 13.82
CA TYR A 52 -8.21 0.42 14.84
C TYR A 52 -7.14 0.77 15.87
N TYR A 53 -6.79 2.05 15.94
CA TYR A 53 -5.82 2.58 16.91
C TYR A 53 -6.56 3.47 17.92
N PRO A 54 -6.78 3.01 19.17
CA PRO A 54 -7.49 3.80 20.17
C PRO A 54 -6.66 5.00 20.65
N PRO A 55 -7.30 6.04 21.21
CA PRO A 55 -6.58 7.11 21.91
C PRO A 55 -5.72 6.56 23.05
N CYS A 56 -4.54 7.12 23.24
CA CYS A 56 -3.66 6.74 24.36
C CYS A 56 -3.01 7.95 25.02
N HIS A 57 -3.15 8.09 26.34
CA HIS A 57 -2.48 9.14 27.12
C HIS A 57 -0.95 9.07 27.09
N HIS A 58 -0.39 7.91 26.75
CA HIS A 58 1.05 7.67 26.59
C HIS A 58 1.44 7.53 25.11
N ALA A 59 0.75 8.25 24.21
CA ALA A 59 0.98 8.19 22.76
C ALA A 59 2.44 8.47 22.34
N ASP A 60 3.21 9.16 23.16
CA ASP A 60 4.65 9.41 22.97
C ASP A 60 5.54 8.18 23.24
N LYS A 61 5.00 7.14 23.89
CA LYS A 61 5.74 5.94 24.33
C LYS A 61 5.37 4.67 23.55
N VAL A 62 4.35 4.74 22.69
CA VAL A 62 3.83 3.59 21.95
C VAL A 62 3.61 3.94 20.49
N LEU A 63 3.59 2.93 19.63
CA LEU A 63 3.23 3.04 18.23
C LEU A 63 1.94 2.26 17.97
N GLY A 64 1.14 2.72 17.02
CA GLY A 64 0.03 1.94 16.49
C GLY A 64 0.53 0.81 15.59
N LEU A 65 1.54 1.11 14.76
CA LEU A 65 2.22 0.14 13.91
C LEU A 65 3.69 0.54 13.79
N SER A 66 4.59 -0.42 14.03
CA SER A 66 6.04 -0.22 13.96
C SER A 66 6.51 0.21 12.56
N PRO A 67 7.69 0.85 12.44
CA PRO A 67 8.31 1.14 11.15
C PRO A 67 8.45 -0.11 10.27
N HIS A 68 8.00 -0.01 9.03
CA HIS A 68 8.12 -1.07 8.02
C HIS A 68 7.96 -0.46 6.61
N SER A 69 8.40 -1.20 5.59
CA SER A 69 7.91 -1.08 4.22
C SER A 69 6.84 -2.14 3.96
N ASP A 70 5.97 -1.90 2.97
CA ASP A 70 5.01 -2.91 2.54
C ASP A 70 5.75 -3.97 1.71
N ALA A 71 5.44 -5.25 1.92
CA ALA A 71 5.98 -6.31 1.08
C ALA A 71 5.18 -6.42 -0.23
N GLU A 72 3.88 -6.14 -0.18
CA GLU A 72 2.94 -6.31 -1.28
C GLU A 72 3.19 -5.34 -2.44
N GLY A 73 2.70 -5.66 -3.64
CA GLY A 73 3.00 -4.87 -4.83
C GLY A 73 2.47 -3.43 -4.75
N LEU A 74 1.22 -3.24 -4.35
CA LEU A 74 0.57 -1.93 -4.26
C LEU A 74 -0.39 -1.88 -3.05
N THR A 75 -0.35 -0.79 -2.30
CA THR A 75 -1.25 -0.53 -1.17
C THR A 75 -2.13 0.67 -1.45
N LEU A 76 -3.45 0.52 -1.28
CA LEU A 76 -4.43 1.59 -1.31
C LEU A 76 -5.03 1.76 0.10
N LEU A 77 -4.71 2.87 0.75
CA LEU A 77 -5.11 3.18 2.12
C LEU A 77 -6.22 4.22 2.13
N LEU A 78 -7.36 3.86 2.74
CA LEU A 78 -8.45 4.78 3.05
C LEU A 78 -8.43 5.13 4.53
N GLN A 79 -8.30 6.42 4.84
CA GLN A 79 -8.50 6.90 6.21
C GLN A 79 -9.99 7.17 6.45
N ILE A 80 -10.61 6.48 7.40
CA ILE A 80 -12.06 6.58 7.66
C ILE A 80 -12.45 7.83 8.47
N ASN A 81 -11.51 8.39 9.23
CA ASN A 81 -11.73 9.57 10.06
C ASN A 81 -10.61 10.60 9.92
N GLU A 82 -10.79 11.79 10.51
CA GLU A 82 -9.83 12.89 10.36
C GLU A 82 -8.62 12.80 11.30
N ALA A 83 -8.43 11.68 12.01
CA ALA A 83 -7.32 11.53 12.92
C ALA A 83 -6.02 11.31 12.14
N GLU A 84 -5.02 12.14 12.43
CA GLU A 84 -3.65 11.93 11.96
C GLU A 84 -3.02 10.73 12.68
N GLY A 85 -2.13 10.03 11.98
CA GLY A 85 -1.44 8.86 12.55
C GLY A 85 -0.41 8.25 11.61
N LEU A 86 -0.62 8.33 10.30
CA LEU A 86 0.35 7.81 9.33
C LEU A 86 1.56 8.76 9.18
N GLN A 87 2.76 8.18 9.23
CA GLN A 87 4.01 8.89 8.95
C GLN A 87 4.87 8.09 7.97
N LEU A 88 5.47 8.78 7.01
CA LEU A 88 6.46 8.21 6.07
C LEU A 88 7.86 8.69 6.44
N LYS A 89 8.90 7.92 6.13
CA LYS A 89 10.28 8.32 6.34
C LYS A 89 10.90 8.86 5.07
N LYS A 90 11.33 10.11 5.09
CA LYS A 90 12.00 10.77 3.96
C LYS A 90 13.26 11.46 4.46
N ASN A 91 14.40 11.19 3.82
CA ASN A 91 15.71 11.76 4.19
C ASN A 91 16.05 11.56 5.69
N GLY A 92 15.71 10.39 6.25
CA GLY A 92 15.92 10.06 7.66
C GLY A 92 14.94 10.70 8.64
N GLN A 93 13.97 11.49 8.16
CA GLN A 93 12.99 12.18 8.99
C GLN A 93 11.58 11.61 8.81
N TRP A 94 10.82 11.54 9.90
CA TRP A 94 9.41 11.14 9.87
C TRP A 94 8.53 12.34 9.47
N MET A 95 7.79 12.17 8.38
CA MET A 95 6.90 13.18 7.81
C MET A 95 5.45 12.71 7.99
N PRO A 96 4.57 13.52 8.61
CA PRO A 96 3.16 13.16 8.75
C PRO A 96 2.45 13.22 7.40
N ILE A 97 1.55 12.27 7.17
CA ILE A 97 0.59 12.33 6.06
C ILE A 97 -0.72 12.89 6.60
N LYS A 98 -1.15 14.03 6.07
CA LYS A 98 -2.43 14.63 6.43
C LYS A 98 -3.56 13.89 5.70
N PRO A 99 -4.57 13.36 6.42
CA PRO A 99 -5.76 12.81 5.79
C PRO A 99 -6.47 13.89 4.98
N LEU A 100 -6.83 13.56 3.73
CA LEU A 100 -7.70 14.40 2.90
C LEU A 100 -9.04 13.67 2.71
N PRO A 101 -10.17 14.41 2.68
CA PRO A 101 -11.46 13.79 2.44
C PRO A 101 -11.53 13.23 1.02
N ASN A 102 -12.13 12.04 0.87
CA ASN A 102 -12.39 11.38 -0.41
C ASN A 102 -11.14 11.05 -1.25
N VAL A 103 -9.99 10.80 -0.60
CA VAL A 103 -8.78 10.33 -1.30
C VAL A 103 -8.30 9.00 -0.74
N PHE A 104 -7.60 8.26 -1.59
CA PHE A 104 -6.77 7.14 -1.18
C PHE A 104 -5.31 7.60 -1.12
N ILE A 105 -4.59 7.13 -0.12
CA ILE A 105 -3.12 7.20 -0.11
C ILE A 105 -2.63 5.92 -0.80
N VAL A 106 -1.78 6.08 -1.80
CA VAL A 106 -1.22 4.95 -2.56
C VAL A 106 0.26 4.80 -2.24
N ASN A 107 0.68 3.58 -1.91
CA ASN A 107 2.06 3.20 -1.67
C ASN A 107 2.44 2.01 -2.56
N ASN A 108 3.71 1.92 -2.97
CA ASN A 108 4.29 0.74 -3.59
C ASN A 108 5.10 -0.04 -2.55
N GLY A 109 5.05 -1.37 -2.60
CA GLY A 109 5.90 -2.19 -1.73
C GLY A 109 7.15 -2.73 -2.42
N ASP A 110 7.94 -3.42 -1.61
CA ASP A 110 9.30 -3.86 -1.90
C ASP A 110 9.34 -4.94 -2.98
N ASP A 111 8.46 -5.95 -2.89
CA ASP A 111 8.66 -7.20 -3.63
C ASP A 111 8.48 -7.06 -5.13
N THR A 112 7.63 -6.14 -5.60
CA THR A 112 7.28 -6.07 -7.03
C THR A 112 7.74 -4.80 -7.71
N LEU A 113 7.20 -3.65 -7.31
CA LEU A 113 7.40 -2.40 -8.06
C LEU A 113 8.83 -1.87 -7.90
N GLU A 114 9.46 -2.02 -6.73
CA GLU A 114 10.86 -1.61 -6.55
C GLU A 114 11.81 -2.47 -7.40
N ILE A 115 11.64 -3.80 -7.36
CA ILE A 115 12.45 -4.74 -8.15
C ILE A 115 12.27 -4.49 -9.65
N MET A 116 11.03 -4.50 -10.14
CA MET A 116 10.74 -4.36 -11.57
C MET A 116 11.12 -3.00 -12.14
N SER A 117 11.16 -1.96 -11.29
CA SER A 117 11.58 -0.62 -11.70
C SER A 117 13.07 -0.37 -11.53
N ASN A 118 13.85 -1.37 -11.10
CA ASN A 118 15.27 -1.25 -10.77
C ASN A 118 15.55 -0.09 -9.80
N GLY A 119 14.70 0.05 -8.78
CA GLY A 119 14.82 1.09 -7.76
C GLY A 119 14.33 2.48 -8.14
N LYS A 120 13.68 2.66 -9.31
CA LYS A 120 13.02 3.93 -9.69
C LYS A 120 11.84 4.23 -8.76
N TYR A 121 11.00 3.22 -8.49
CA TYR A 121 9.91 3.28 -7.53
C TYR A 121 10.36 2.66 -6.21
N LYS A 122 10.86 3.49 -5.31
CA LYS A 122 11.29 3.04 -3.98
C LYS A 122 10.10 2.91 -3.06
N SER A 123 9.98 1.75 -2.43
CA SER A 123 9.07 1.56 -1.32
C SER A 123 9.58 2.33 -0.11
N ILE A 124 8.66 3.01 0.57
CA ILE A 124 8.99 3.97 1.60
C ILE A 124 8.66 3.38 2.97
N GLU A 125 9.65 3.37 3.86
CA GLU A 125 9.45 3.03 5.26
C GLU A 125 8.42 3.98 5.88
N HIS A 126 7.39 3.42 6.50
CA HIS A 126 6.29 4.15 7.11
C HIS A 126 5.87 3.51 8.43
N ARG A 127 5.09 4.24 9.23
CA ARG A 127 4.60 3.80 10.55
C ARG A 127 3.26 4.45 10.89
N ALA A 128 2.55 3.88 11.86
CA ALA A 128 1.39 4.52 12.46
C ALA A 128 1.70 4.94 13.91
N VAL A 129 1.54 6.22 14.22
CA VAL A 129 1.61 6.77 15.57
C VAL A 129 0.22 6.86 16.20
N ILE A 130 0.15 6.78 17.52
CA ILE A 130 -1.11 6.92 18.25
C ILE A 130 -1.43 8.40 18.45
N ASN A 131 -2.70 8.77 18.29
CA ASN A 131 -3.20 10.08 18.67
C ASN A 131 -3.67 10.04 20.14
N PRO A 132 -3.36 11.05 20.99
CA PRO A 132 -3.72 11.00 22.41
C PRO A 132 -5.21 11.22 22.70
N GLN A 133 -5.98 11.74 21.74
CA GLN A 133 -7.35 12.20 21.95
C GLN A 133 -8.38 11.54 21.02
N LYS A 134 -7.96 11.09 19.84
CA LYS A 134 -8.85 10.56 18.80
C LYS A 134 -8.41 9.17 18.38
N GLU A 135 -9.36 8.28 18.13
CA GLU A 135 -9.09 7.01 17.47
C GLU A 135 -8.67 7.25 16.01
N CYS A 136 -7.80 6.40 15.48
CA CYS A 136 -7.38 6.42 14.08
C CYS A 136 -7.80 5.10 13.42
N MET A 137 -8.51 5.17 12.30
CA MET A 137 -9.10 4.00 11.63
C MET A 137 -8.76 3.96 10.14
N PRO A 138 -7.56 3.52 9.75
CA PRO A 138 -7.23 3.30 8.35
C PRO A 138 -7.62 1.89 7.90
N ILE A 139 -8.15 1.80 6.68
CA ILE A 139 -8.37 0.56 5.94
C ILE A 139 -7.32 0.47 4.85
N ALA A 140 -6.43 -0.52 4.96
CA ALA A 140 -5.42 -0.80 3.95
C ALA A 140 -5.90 -1.93 3.04
N THR A 141 -5.82 -1.72 1.74
CA THR A 141 -6.05 -2.75 0.72
C THR A 141 -4.73 -3.02 0.04
N PHE A 142 -4.26 -4.26 0.14
CA PHE A 142 -3.01 -4.70 -0.46
C PHE A 142 -3.29 -5.51 -1.71
N VAL A 143 -2.54 -5.23 -2.77
CA VAL A 143 -2.61 -5.91 -4.06
C VAL A 143 -1.24 -6.52 -4.31
N MET A 144 -1.21 -7.84 -4.44
CA MET A 144 0.02 -8.62 -4.63
C MET A 144 -0.09 -9.45 -5.91
N PRO A 145 1.03 -9.72 -6.58
CA PRO A 145 1.01 -10.60 -7.74
C PRO A 145 0.67 -12.03 -7.34
N TRP A 146 0.47 -12.90 -8.32
CA TRP A 146 0.18 -14.31 -8.08
C TRP A 146 1.35 -15.00 -7.33
N LEU A 147 1.04 -15.91 -6.40
CA LEU A 147 2.00 -16.42 -5.41
C LEU A 147 3.20 -17.17 -5.99
N ASP A 148 3.06 -17.86 -7.13
CA ASP A 148 4.19 -18.56 -7.77
C ASP A 148 4.79 -17.78 -8.95
N VAL A 149 4.60 -16.46 -9.00
CA VAL A 149 5.30 -15.63 -9.99
C VAL A 149 6.76 -15.40 -9.58
N THR A 150 7.68 -15.52 -10.53
CA THR A 150 9.06 -15.09 -10.33
C THR A 150 9.19 -13.61 -10.66
N ILE A 151 9.54 -12.79 -9.68
CA ILE A 151 9.76 -11.37 -9.87
C ILE A 151 11.24 -11.15 -10.19
N VAL A 152 11.52 -10.76 -11.44
CA VAL A 152 12.88 -10.45 -11.89
C VAL A 152 12.85 -9.36 -12.93
N ASN A 153 13.69 -8.35 -12.73
CA ASN A 153 13.96 -7.38 -13.78
C ASN A 153 14.94 -7.98 -14.79
N ARG A 154 14.45 -8.33 -16.00
CA ARG A 154 15.26 -8.99 -17.04
C ARG A 154 16.48 -8.19 -17.49
N SER A 155 16.47 -6.87 -17.35
CA SER A 155 17.66 -6.05 -17.63
C SER A 155 18.83 -6.37 -16.68
N ASN A 156 18.55 -6.86 -15.47
CA ASN A 156 19.56 -7.29 -14.50
C ASN A 156 20.03 -8.74 -14.74
N SER A 157 19.18 -9.62 -15.30
CA SER A 157 19.58 -11.01 -15.58
C SER A 157 20.62 -11.14 -16.68
N GLU A 158 20.62 -10.24 -17.67
CA GLU A 158 21.64 -10.19 -18.73
C GLU A 158 22.99 -9.61 -18.27
N ALA A 159 23.02 -8.94 -17.12
CA ALA A 159 24.24 -8.42 -16.49
C ALA A 159 24.93 -9.48 -15.61
N CYS A 160 24.16 -10.36 -14.96
CA CYS A 160 24.68 -11.39 -14.06
C CYS A 160 25.22 -12.65 -14.78
N GLY A 161 24.97 -12.79 -16.09
CA GLY A 161 25.45 -13.91 -16.92
C GLY A 161 26.72 -13.63 -17.74
N ARG A 162 27.44 -12.54 -17.43
CA ARG A 162 28.71 -12.17 -18.07
C ARG A 162 29.84 -12.16 -17.04
N GLU A 163 30.24 -13.34 -16.59
CA GLU A 163 31.55 -13.62 -15.99
C GLU A 163 32.23 -14.75 -16.75
#